data_AF-A0A8T4EAF3-F1
#
_entry.id   AF-A0A8T4EAF3-F1
#
_cell.length_a   1.000
_cell.length_b   1.000
_cell.length_c   1.000
_cell.angle_alpha   90.00
_cell.angle_beta   90.00
_cell.angle_gamma   90.00
#
_symmetry.space_group_name_H-M   'P 1'
#
loop_
_entity.id
_entity.type
_entity.pdbx_description
1 polymer ?
#
loop_
_entity_poly.entity_id
_entity_poly.type
_entity_poly.pdbx_seq_one_letter_code
_entity_poly.pdbx_strand_id
1 'polypeptide(L)' 'MPSKNQTHPFDQAIQLTSTSTYMYRGCIPESYSNMVGPFGGIVVAVILNGILKHKEHLGDPVSITVNFTGP' A
#
# COMPACT_ATOMS: atom_id res chain seq x y z
N MET A 1 25.26 -10.37 -2.32
CA MET A 1 24.34 -9.68 -1.40
C MET A 1 23.90 -8.41 -2.09
N PRO A 2 22.61 -8.22 -2.46
CA PRO A 2 22.16 -6.94 -2.99
C PRO A 2 22.48 -5.83 -1.97
N SER A 3 22.86 -4.65 -2.46
CA SER A 3 23.32 -3.55 -1.62
C SER A 3 22.18 -3.04 -0.72
N LYS A 4 22.49 -2.74 0.55
CA LYS A 4 21.55 -2.32 1.61
C LYS A 4 20.80 -1.00 1.34
N ASN A 5 21.04 -0.38 0.18
CA ASN A 5 20.48 0.91 -0.25
C ASN A 5 19.46 0.80 -1.39
N GLN A 6 19.14 -0.41 -1.86
CA GLN A 6 18.12 -0.58 -2.88
C GLN A 6 16.77 -0.78 -2.22
N THR A 7 15.91 0.24 -2.27
CA THR A 7 14.51 0.14 -1.80
C THR A 7 13.84 -1.00 -2.54
N HIS A 8 13.26 -1.95 -1.79
CA HIS A 8 12.58 -3.08 -2.41
C HIS A 8 11.37 -2.56 -3.22
N PRO A 9 11.08 -3.10 -4.42
CA PRO A 9 9.99 -2.61 -5.26
C PRO A 9 8.62 -2.59 -4.56
N PHE A 10 8.39 -3.53 -3.63
CA PHE A 10 7.19 -3.53 -2.79
C PHE A 10 7.14 -2.32 -1.85
N ASP A 11 8.25 -2.01 -1.15
CA ASP A 11 8.31 -0.89 -0.20
C ASP A 11 8.05 0.45 -0.91
N GLN A 12 8.57 0.58 -2.14
CA GLN A 12 8.28 1.73 -3.00
C GLN A 12 6.79 1.80 -3.37
N ALA A 13 6.19 0.69 -3.79
CA ALA A 13 4.80 0.65 -4.24
C ALA A 13 3.78 0.90 -3.13
N ILE A 14 4.10 0.54 -1.87
CA ILE A 14 3.23 0.82 -0.72
C ILE A 14 3.54 2.16 -0.04
N GLN A 15 4.48 2.96 -0.54
CA GLN A 15 4.86 4.21 0.11
C GLN A 15 3.67 5.18 0.17
N LEU A 16 3.47 5.77 1.35
CA LEU A 16 2.36 6.68 1.66
C LEU A 16 2.88 7.95 2.32
N THR A 17 2.38 9.09 1.86
CA THR A 17 2.61 10.42 2.45
C THR A 17 1.30 10.93 3.04
N SER A 18 1.31 11.36 4.30
CA SER A 18 0.12 11.97 4.93
C SER A 18 -0.16 13.33 4.30
N THR A 19 -1.39 13.57 3.88
CA THR A 19 -1.83 14.85 3.27
C THR A 19 -2.69 15.67 4.21
N SER A 20 -3.39 15.02 5.12
CA SER A 20 -4.16 15.64 6.21
C SER A 20 -4.46 14.58 7.28
N THR A 21 -5.23 14.95 8.30
CA THR A 21 -5.68 14.03 9.34
C THR A 21 -6.39 12.83 8.73
N TYR A 22 -5.84 11.64 8.95
CA TYR A 22 -6.34 10.35 8.46
C TYR A 22 -6.43 10.21 6.93
N MET A 23 -5.76 11.09 6.17
CA MET A 23 -5.65 10.97 4.72
C MET A 23 -4.20 10.73 4.30
N TYR A 24 -4.03 9.78 3.38
CA TYR A 24 -2.74 9.41 2.81
C TYR A 24 -2.82 9.44 1.29
N ARG A 25 -1.71 9.82 0.67
CA ARG A 25 -1.50 9.74 -0.77
C ARG A 25 -0.39 8.75 -1.06
N GLY A 26 -0.65 7.85 -2.01
CA GLY A 26 0.32 6.90 -2.57
C GLY A 26 0.30 6.94 -4.09
N CYS A 27 1.22 6.18 -4.70
CA CYS A 27 1.27 5.95 -6.14
C CYS A 27 1.70 4.50 -6.38
N ILE A 28 0.81 3.70 -6.97
CA ILE A 28 1.15 2.33 -7.37
C ILE A 28 1.87 2.42 -8.72
N PRO A 29 3.14 1.99 -8.81
CA PRO A 29 3.90 2.07 -10.06
C PRO A 29 3.38 1.05 -11.09
N GLU A 30 3.57 1.36 -12.37
CA GLU A 30 3.16 0.49 -13.50
C GLU A 30 3.79 -0.91 -13.46
N SER A 31 4.88 -1.10 -12.72
CA SER A 31 5.48 -2.43 -12.49
C SER A 31 4.53 -3.40 -11.75
N TYR A 32 3.49 -2.88 -11.10
CA TYR A 32 2.41 -3.67 -10.49
C TYR A 32 1.13 -3.66 -11.33
N SER A 33 1.16 -3.21 -12.58
CA SER A 33 0.02 -3.34 -13.49
C SER A 33 -0.36 -4.81 -13.69
N ASN A 34 -1.66 -5.04 -13.78
CA ASN A 34 -2.30 -6.29 -14.19
C ASN A 34 -3.22 -6.00 -15.40
N MET A 35 -4.02 -6.95 -15.85
CA MET A 35 -4.79 -6.85 -17.12
C MET A 35 -5.56 -5.53 -17.32
N VAL A 36 -6.40 -5.13 -16.37
CA VAL A 36 -7.31 -3.96 -16.50
C VAL A 36 -7.12 -2.93 -15.39
N GLY A 37 -6.04 -3.04 -14.62
CA GLY A 37 -5.78 -2.21 -13.44
C GLY A 37 -4.59 -2.76 -12.65
N PRO A 38 -4.24 -2.17 -11.49
CA PRO A 38 -3.16 -2.69 -10.67
C PRO A 38 -3.46 -4.11 -10.14
N PHE A 39 -2.40 -4.87 -9.85
CA PHE A 39 -2.52 -6.15 -9.17
C PHE A 39 -3.27 -5.98 -7.83
N GLY A 40 -4.38 -6.71 -7.64
CA GLY A 40 -5.26 -6.50 -6.49
C GLY A 40 -4.53 -6.58 -5.14
N GLY A 41 -3.55 -7.48 -5.01
CA GLY A 41 -2.75 -7.60 -3.79
C GLY A 41 -1.97 -6.33 -3.43
N ILE A 42 -1.46 -5.57 -4.41
CA ILE A 42 -0.74 -4.32 -4.11
C ILE A 42 -1.70 -3.23 -3.62
N VAL A 43 -2.92 -3.17 -4.17
CA VAL A 43 -3.96 -2.25 -3.69
C VAL A 43 -4.32 -2.55 -2.24
N VAL A 44 -4.53 -3.83 -1.90
CA VAL A 44 -4.79 -4.27 -0.51
C VAL A 44 -3.62 -3.90 0.41
N ALA A 45 -2.38 -4.12 -0.02
CA ALA A 45 -1.19 -3.78 0.76
C ALA A 45 -1.06 -2.27 1.02
N VAL A 46 -1.37 -1.43 0.01
CA VAL A 46 -1.41 0.04 0.18
C VAL A 46 -2.47 0.44 1.21
N ILE A 47 -3.68 -0.12 1.13
CA ILE A 47 -4.76 0.16 2.09
C ILE A 47 -4.35 -0.26 3.50
N LEU A 48 -3.81 -1.47 3.65
CA LEU A 48 -3.34 -1.98 4.94
C LEU A 48 -2.22 -1.11 5.51
N ASN A 49 -1.27 -0.66 4.70
CA ASN A 49 -0.21 0.25 5.15
C ASN A 49 -0.78 1.59 5.66
N GLY A 50 -1.86 2.10 5.06
CA GLY A 50 -2.55 3.28 5.54
C GLY A 50 -3.11 3.10 6.96
N ILE A 51 -3.71 1.92 7.22
CA ILE A 51 -4.22 1.54 8.55
C ILE A 51 -3.06 1.42 9.55
N LEU A 52 -1.98 0.72 9.18
CA LEU A 52 -0.80 0.54 10.03
C LEU A 52 -0.10 1.86 10.38
N LYS A 53 -0.14 2.85 9.48
CA LYS A 53 0.41 4.19 9.70
C LYS A 53 -0.52 5.13 10.48
N HIS A 54 -1.75 4.71 10.76
CA HIS A 54 -2.71 5.51 11.50
C HIS A 54 -2.24 5.71 12.95
N LYS A 55 -2.27 6.95 13.45
CA LYS A 55 -1.73 7.25 14.80
C LYS A 55 -2.45 6.52 15.93
N GLU A 56 -3.72 6.18 15.73
CA GLU A 56 -4.55 5.47 16.71
C GLU A 56 -4.59 3.95 16.46
N HIS A 57 -3.76 3.43 15.55
CA HIS A 57 -3.66 2.00 15.34
C HIS A 57 -3.12 1.31 16.60
N LEU A 58 -3.81 0.24 17.03
CA LEU A 58 -3.47 -0.59 18.17
C LEU A 58 -3.47 -2.07 17.77
N GLY A 59 -2.50 -2.83 18.27
CA GLY A 59 -2.35 -4.25 17.98
C GLY A 59 -1.95 -4.54 16.53
N ASP A 60 -2.12 -5.79 16.08
CA ASP A 60 -1.76 -6.23 14.73
C ASP A 60 -3.01 -6.65 13.93
N PRO A 61 -3.07 -6.38 12.61
CA PRO A 61 -4.18 -6.81 11.76
C PRO A 61 -4.28 -8.35 11.66
N VAL A 62 -5.49 -8.89 11.89
CA VAL A 62 -5.77 -10.35 11.81
C VAL A 62 -6.47 -10.72 10.50
N SER A 63 -7.31 -9.83 9.97
CA SER A 63 -8.09 -10.07 8.75
C SER A 63 -8.33 -8.77 8.00
N ILE A 64 -8.41 -8.85 6.67
CA ILE A 64 -8.81 -7.73 5.81
C ILE A 64 -9.75 -8.24 4.72
N THR A 65 -10.79 -7.48 4.42
CA THR A 65 -11.67 -7.70 3.26
C THR A 65 -11.71 -6.42 2.47
N VAL A 66 -11.39 -6.49 1.17
CA VAL A 66 -11.39 -5.34 0.27
C VAL A 66 -12.37 -5.61 -0.86
N ASN A 67 -13.31 -4.68 -1.05
CA ASN A 67 -14.24 -4.69 -2.17
C ASN A 67 -13.70 -3.76 -3.25
N PHE A 68 -13.38 -4.29 -4.43
CA PHE A 68 -12.94 -3.50 -5.58
C PHE A 68 -14.15 -2.97 -6.35
N THR A 69 -14.34 -1.66 -6.36
CA THR A 69 -15.54 -1.01 -6.93
C THR A 69 -15.34 -0.50 -8.36
N GLY A 70 -14.14 -0.62 -8.91
CA GLY A 70 -13.79 -0.21 -10.27
C GLY A 70 -12.32 -0.52 -10.60
N PRO A 71 -11.94 -0.47 -11.89
CA PRO A 71 -10.56 -0.54 -12.33
C PRO A 71 -9.77 0.74 -12.03
#